data_AF-A0A2E4EIR5-F1
#
_entry.id   AF-A0A2E4EIR5-F1
#
_cell.length_a   1.000
_cell.length_b   1.000
_cell.length_c   1.000
_cell.angle_alpha   90.00
_cell.angle_beta   90.00
_cell.angle_gamma   90.00
#
_symmetry.space_group_name_H-M   'P 1'
#
loop_
_entity.id
_entity.type
_entity.pdbx_description
1 polymer ?
#
loop_
_entity_poly.entity_id
_entity_poly.type
_entity_poly.pdbx_seq_one_letter_code
_entity_poly.pdbx_strand_id
1 'polypeptide(L)'
;MLFVLYRYSQDFISQLEGGGAAAELHIKRTMPFGDPNTRHQAAIEQLKSGVLKPAATVDCNPDELFRVTNNIDAPWVENDEVLMFDDNAVLSSTSVGDVIKAGDGNFYMVESTGYSPLNIDDLNGQSYPLPNKPLLLGK
;
A
#
# COMPACT_ATOMS: atom_id res chain seq x y z
N MET A 1 -14.96 -6.69 -0.39
CA MET A 1 -14.45 -5.94 0.79
C MET A 1 -13.59 -4.84 0.22
N LEU A 2 -13.75 -3.61 0.74
CA LEU A 2 -12.94 -2.50 0.28
C LEU A 2 -11.52 -2.57 0.88
N PHE A 3 -10.52 -2.41 0.02
CA PHE A 3 -9.12 -2.24 0.36
C PHE A 3 -8.62 -0.91 -0.19
N VAL A 4 -7.76 -0.23 0.56
CA VAL A 4 -7.03 0.96 0.12
C VAL A 4 -5.55 0.61 0.02
N LEU A 5 -4.96 0.81 -1.16
CA LEU A 5 -3.55 0.56 -1.40
C LEU A 5 -2.74 1.81 -1.07
N TYR A 6 -1.70 1.65 -0.26
CA TYR A 6 -0.78 2.73 0.08
C TYR A 6 0.49 2.63 -0.77
N ARG A 7 0.81 3.71 -1.48
CA ARG A 7 1.96 3.81 -2.37
C ARG A 7 2.79 5.05 -2.03
N TYR A 8 4.03 5.03 -2.48
CA TYR A 8 4.81 6.26 -2.59
C TYR A 8 4.32 7.10 -3.77
N SER A 9 4.61 8.38 -3.74
CA SER A 9 4.58 9.20 -4.96
C SER A 9 5.83 8.94 -5.81
N GLN A 10 5.73 9.21 -7.11
CA GLN A 10 6.87 9.18 -8.04
C GLN A 10 7.99 10.13 -7.59
N ASP A 11 7.64 11.29 -7.02
CA ASP A 11 8.60 12.25 -6.45
C ASP A 11 9.42 11.64 -5.30
N PHE A 12 8.80 10.79 -4.47
CA PHE A 12 9.49 10.17 -3.35
C PHE A 12 10.47 9.10 -3.81
N ILE A 13 10.18 8.39 -4.91
CA ILE A 13 11.12 7.40 -5.48
C ILE A 13 12.46 8.06 -5.84
N SER A 14 12.43 9.26 -6.39
CA SER A 14 13.66 10.02 -6.72
C SER A 14 14.52 10.31 -5.48
N GLN A 15 13.93 10.36 -4.29
CA GLN A 15 14.67 10.53 -3.04
C GLN A 15 15.33 9.24 -2.53
N LEU A 16 14.82 8.07 -2.94
CA LEU A 16 15.43 6.78 -2.61
C LEU A 16 16.78 6.61 -3.28
N GLU A 17 16.94 7.14 -4.51
CA GLU A 17 18.19 7.09 -5.27
C GLU A 17 19.33 7.86 -4.61
N GLY A 18 19.01 8.90 -3.83
CA GLY A 18 19.99 9.73 -3.13
C GLY A 18 20.52 9.14 -1.82
N GLY A 19 19.97 8.01 -1.36
CA GLY A 19 20.32 7.40 -0.07
C GLY A 19 19.78 8.16 1.15
N GLY A 20 20.16 7.72 2.36
CA GLY A 20 19.76 8.34 3.63
C GLY A 20 18.55 7.68 4.30
N ALA A 21 17.97 8.34 5.30
CA ALA A 21 16.97 7.76 6.19
C ALA A 21 15.72 7.22 5.47
N ALA A 22 15.26 7.90 4.41
CA ALA A 22 14.13 7.44 3.60
C ALA A 22 14.43 6.12 2.87
N ALA A 23 15.63 6.02 2.28
CA ALA A 23 16.11 4.81 1.62
C ALA A 23 16.34 3.67 2.62
N GLU A 24 16.89 3.95 3.79
CA GLU A 24 17.06 2.95 4.86
C GLU A 24 15.72 2.37 5.32
N LEU A 25 14.71 3.22 5.52
CA LEU A 25 13.37 2.77 5.88
C LEU A 25 12.73 1.94 4.77
N HIS A 26 12.90 2.37 3.52
CA HIS A 26 12.41 1.61 2.37
C HIS A 26 13.04 0.21 2.31
N ILE A 27 14.37 0.11 2.45
CA ILE A 27 15.10 -1.16 2.47
C ILE A 27 14.64 -2.03 3.63
N LYS A 28 14.56 -1.47 4.85
CA LYS A 28 14.10 -2.20 6.04
C LYS A 28 12.71 -2.77 5.79
N ARG A 29 11.77 -1.98 5.27
CA ARG A 29 10.39 -2.43 5.01
C ARG A 29 10.30 -3.53 3.96
N THR A 30 11.05 -3.42 2.87
CA THR A 30 10.91 -4.30 1.68
C THR A 30 11.81 -5.54 1.74
N MET A 31 12.68 -5.67 2.73
CA MET A 31 13.57 -6.82 2.87
C MET A 31 12.78 -8.11 3.19
N PRO A 32 12.73 -9.11 2.30
CA PRO A 32 11.85 -10.28 2.46
C PRO A 32 12.27 -11.24 3.59
N PHE A 33 13.52 -11.17 4.04
CA PHE A 33 14.07 -12.02 5.11
C PHE A 33 14.52 -11.22 6.35
N GLY A 34 14.08 -9.97 6.47
CA GLY A 34 14.36 -9.14 7.64
C GLY A 34 13.54 -9.55 8.86
N ASP A 35 13.98 -9.10 10.05
CA ASP A 35 13.21 -9.24 11.29
C ASP A 35 11.80 -8.62 11.12
N PRO A 36 10.70 -9.39 11.31
CA PRO A 36 9.35 -8.90 11.07
C PRO A 36 9.01 -7.62 11.82
N ASN A 37 9.45 -7.50 13.07
CA ASN A 37 9.21 -6.30 13.88
C ASN A 37 9.88 -5.08 13.27
N THR A 38 11.12 -5.21 12.81
CA THR A 38 11.86 -4.13 12.15
C THR A 38 11.16 -3.67 10.87
N ARG A 39 10.63 -4.60 10.06
CA ARG A 39 9.90 -4.25 8.83
C ARG A 39 8.58 -3.55 9.14
N HIS A 40 7.85 -4.05 10.14
CA HIS A 40 6.59 -3.45 10.60
C HIS A 40 6.81 -2.04 11.13
N GLN A 41 7.84 -1.82 11.95
CA GLN A 41 8.19 -0.48 12.43
C GLN A 41 8.55 0.45 11.27
N ALA A 42 9.33 -0.02 10.29
CA ALA A 42 9.65 0.79 9.10
C ALA A 42 8.39 1.15 8.28
N ALA A 43 7.45 0.23 8.10
CA ALA A 43 6.16 0.51 7.45
C ALA A 43 5.36 1.57 8.22
N ILE A 44 5.30 1.45 9.55
CA ILE A 44 4.60 2.38 10.45
C ILE A 44 5.24 3.78 10.38
N GLU A 45 6.56 3.87 10.43
CA GLU A 45 7.28 5.15 10.31
C GLU A 45 7.04 5.82 8.94
N GLN A 46 6.96 5.04 7.87
CA GLN A 46 6.64 5.57 6.54
C GLN A 46 5.18 6.01 6.38
N LEU A 47 4.24 5.36 7.06
CA LEU A 47 2.86 5.85 7.19
C LEU A 47 2.82 7.16 7.98
N LYS A 48 3.48 7.22 9.15
CA LYS A 48 3.49 8.40 10.03
C LYS A 48 4.15 9.63 9.39
N SER A 49 5.20 9.42 8.59
CA SER A 49 5.85 10.51 7.84
C SER A 49 5.03 10.98 6.63
N GLY A 50 3.96 10.26 6.26
CA GLY A 50 3.11 10.61 5.13
C GLY A 50 3.74 10.34 3.76
N VAL A 51 4.86 9.60 3.70
CA VAL A 51 5.47 9.21 2.42
C VAL A 51 4.69 8.06 1.78
N LEU A 52 4.08 7.18 2.60
CA LEU A 52 3.07 6.24 2.14
C LEU A 52 1.69 6.88 2.21
N LYS A 53 1.07 7.02 1.04
CA LYS A 53 -0.23 7.69 0.89
C LYS A 53 -1.23 6.75 0.24
N PRO A 54 -2.53 6.90 0.53
CA PRO A 54 -3.58 6.19 -0.18
C PRO A 54 -3.50 6.56 -1.67
N ALA A 55 -3.51 5.55 -2.55
CA ALA A 55 -3.33 5.75 -4.00
C ALA A 55 -4.48 5.17 -4.84
N ALA A 56 -5.05 4.06 -4.37
CA ALA A 56 -6.12 3.36 -5.05
C ALA A 56 -7.03 2.61 -4.09
N THR A 57 -8.20 2.26 -4.58
CA THR A 57 -9.09 1.30 -3.91
C THR A 57 -9.32 0.07 -4.76
N VAL A 58 -9.57 -1.06 -4.10
CA VAL A 58 -10.00 -2.32 -4.70
C VAL A 58 -11.17 -2.87 -3.88
N ASP A 59 -12.27 -3.25 -4.51
CA ASP A 59 -13.35 -3.97 -3.85
C ASP A 59 -13.38 -5.42 -4.31
N CYS A 60 -12.79 -6.31 -3.51
CA CYS A 60 -12.66 -7.73 -3.86
C CYS A 60 -12.75 -8.63 -2.62
N ASN A 61 -12.70 -9.94 -2.84
CA ASN A 61 -12.46 -10.88 -1.75
C ASN A 61 -11.00 -10.76 -1.26
N PRO A 62 -10.70 -10.91 0.04
CA PRO A 62 -9.33 -10.81 0.56
C PRO A 62 -8.33 -11.73 -0.15
N ASP A 63 -8.77 -12.96 -0.50
CA ASP A 63 -7.94 -13.94 -1.19
C ASP A 63 -7.62 -13.52 -2.65
N GLU A 64 -8.44 -12.66 -3.24
CA GLU A 64 -8.28 -12.17 -4.61
C GLU A 64 -7.42 -10.90 -4.69
N LEU A 65 -7.17 -10.22 -3.56
CA LEU A 65 -6.49 -8.93 -3.53
C LEU A 65 -5.09 -8.98 -4.17
N PHE A 66 -4.36 -10.06 -3.93
CA PHE A 66 -3.04 -10.23 -4.53
C PHE A 66 -3.15 -10.39 -6.04
N ARG A 67 -4.09 -11.21 -6.54
CA ARG A 67 -4.33 -11.37 -7.99
C ARG A 67 -4.70 -10.03 -8.66
N VAL A 68 -5.54 -9.23 -8.01
CA VAL A 68 -6.01 -7.95 -8.57
C VAL A 68 -4.88 -6.93 -8.65
N THR A 69 -3.97 -6.94 -7.67
CA THR A 69 -2.96 -5.90 -7.48
C THR A 69 -1.54 -6.33 -7.83
N ASN A 70 -1.33 -7.60 -8.19
CA ASN A 70 -0.09 -8.16 -8.69
C ASN A 70 -0.35 -8.81 -10.06
N ASN A 71 0.07 -8.11 -11.11
CA ASN A 71 0.06 -8.62 -12.48
C ASN A 71 1.47 -8.51 -13.05
N ILE A 72 1.89 -9.53 -13.80
CA ILE A 72 3.19 -9.62 -14.46
C ILE A 72 3.16 -9.02 -15.87
N ASP A 73 1.99 -9.03 -16.51
CA ASP A 73 1.81 -8.63 -17.91
C ASP A 73 1.51 -7.13 -18.07
N ALA A 74 0.94 -6.50 -17.04
CA ALA A 74 0.53 -5.10 -17.05
C ALA A 74 0.63 -4.46 -15.65
N PRO A 75 0.78 -3.13 -15.55
CA PRO A 75 0.56 -2.40 -14.32
C PRO A 75 -0.80 -2.76 -13.71
N TRP A 76 -0.85 -2.95 -12.39
CA TRP A 76 -2.09 -3.30 -11.68
C TRP A 76 -3.21 -2.26 -11.87
N VAL A 77 -2.89 -1.03 -12.24
CA VAL A 77 -3.86 0.04 -12.53
C VAL A 77 -4.67 -0.17 -13.81
N GLU A 78 -4.25 -1.10 -14.67
CA GLU A 78 -5.02 -1.49 -15.86
C GLU A 78 -6.13 -2.52 -15.55
N ASN A 79 -6.21 -2.98 -14.30
CA ASN A 79 -7.30 -3.86 -13.86
C ASN A 79 -8.56 -3.02 -13.56
N ASP A 80 -9.69 -3.35 -14.19
CA ASP A 80 -10.97 -2.66 -13.99
C ASP A 80 -11.48 -2.71 -12.53
N GLU A 81 -11.01 -3.67 -11.73
CA GLU A 81 -11.32 -3.77 -10.29
C GLU A 81 -10.56 -2.72 -9.44
N VAL A 82 -9.58 -2.02 -10.04
CA VAL A 82 -8.75 -1.02 -9.39
C VAL A 82 -9.25 0.39 -9.72
N LEU A 83 -9.58 1.16 -8.69
CA LEU A 83 -9.91 2.58 -8.83
C LEU A 83 -8.75 3.45 -8.31
N MET A 84 -7.97 3.99 -9.23
CA MET A 84 -6.91 4.96 -8.95
C MET A 84 -7.44 6.36 -8.65
N PHE A 85 -6.74 7.05 -7.76
CA PHE A 85 -7.04 8.45 -7.44
C PHE A 85 -5.83 9.32 -7.07
N ASP A 86 -4.66 8.73 -6.83
CA ASP A 86 -3.40 9.47 -6.82
C ASP A 86 -2.65 9.17 -8.12
N ASP A 87 -2.78 10.05 -9.10
CA ASP A 87 -2.11 9.92 -10.41
C ASP A 87 -0.57 10.05 -10.28
N ASN A 88 -0.07 10.57 -9.15
CA ASN A 88 1.35 10.65 -8.86
C ASN A 88 1.86 9.40 -8.12
N ALA A 89 1.02 8.42 -7.84
CA ALA A 89 1.45 7.20 -7.17
C ALA A 89 2.36 6.34 -8.06
N VAL A 90 3.21 5.56 -7.41
CA VAL A 90 4.02 4.54 -8.07
C VAL A 90 3.13 3.38 -8.53
N LEU A 91 3.21 3.05 -9.82
CA LEU A 91 2.34 2.06 -10.48
C LEU A 91 2.90 0.63 -10.44
N SER A 92 3.76 0.32 -9.47
CA SER A 92 4.38 -1.01 -9.33
C SER A 92 3.39 -2.03 -8.77
N SER A 93 3.46 -3.27 -9.27
CA SER A 93 2.71 -4.41 -8.73
C SER A 93 2.91 -4.58 -7.22
N THR A 94 1.87 -5.05 -6.53
CA THR A 94 1.91 -5.34 -5.10
C THR A 94 3.01 -6.35 -4.78
N SER A 95 3.85 -6.02 -3.80
CA SER A 95 5.04 -6.79 -3.42
C SER A 95 5.26 -6.76 -1.90
N VAL A 96 6.22 -7.56 -1.43
CA VAL A 96 6.56 -7.64 0.00
C VAL A 96 6.89 -6.25 0.55
N GLY A 97 6.31 -5.94 1.71
CA GLY A 97 6.47 -4.65 2.38
C GLY A 97 5.47 -3.58 1.93
N ASP A 98 4.63 -3.84 0.93
CA ASP A 98 3.52 -2.95 0.62
C ASP A 98 2.50 -2.91 1.74
N VAL A 99 1.82 -1.77 1.86
CA VAL A 99 0.84 -1.53 2.92
C VAL A 99 -0.54 -1.38 2.30
N ILE A 100 -1.51 -2.03 2.92
CA ILE A 100 -2.92 -1.94 2.59
C ILE A 100 -3.73 -1.59 3.84
N LYS A 101 -4.84 -0.88 3.66
CA LYS A 101 -5.84 -0.70 4.71
C LYS A 101 -7.11 -1.45 4.29
N ALA A 102 -7.61 -2.34 5.13
CA ALA A 102 -8.84 -3.07 4.84
C ALA A 102 -10.07 -2.32 5.38
N GLY A 103 -11.25 -2.71 4.90
CA GLY A 103 -12.53 -2.11 5.26
C GLY A 103 -12.92 -2.30 6.74
N ASP A 104 -12.21 -3.16 7.47
CA ASP A 104 -12.33 -3.30 8.93
C ASP A 104 -11.58 -2.20 9.70
N GLY A 105 -10.85 -1.32 8.99
CA GLY A 105 -10.09 -0.22 9.54
C GLY A 105 -8.62 -0.53 9.83
N ASN A 106 -8.22 -1.81 9.75
CA ASN A 106 -6.87 -2.25 10.08
C ASN A 106 -5.91 -2.08 8.91
N PHE A 107 -4.64 -1.84 9.25
CA PHE A 107 -3.54 -1.85 8.30
C PHE A 107 -2.89 -3.21 8.27
N TYR A 108 -2.52 -3.64 7.06
CA TYR A 108 -1.77 -4.87 6.83
C TYR A 108 -0.57 -4.59 5.95
N MET A 109 0.51 -5.31 6.21
CA MET A 109 1.68 -5.36 5.36
C MET A 109 1.68 -6.66 4.57
N VAL A 110 2.05 -6.58 3.29
CA VAL A 110 2.23 -7.73 2.41
C VAL A 110 3.48 -8.48 2.85
N GLU A 111 3.31 -9.78 3.07
CA GLU A 111 4.37 -10.70 3.47
C GLU A 111 4.73 -11.66 2.34
N SER A 112 5.87 -12.35 2.49
CA SER A 112 6.24 -13.44 1.56
C SER A 112 5.14 -14.51 1.45
N THR A 113 4.34 -14.66 2.50
CA THR A 113 3.15 -15.50 2.53
C THR A 113 2.00 -14.76 3.20
N GLY A 114 1.09 -14.19 2.40
CA GLY A 114 -0.13 -13.54 2.90
C GLY A 114 0.09 -12.12 3.42
N TYR A 115 -0.59 -11.78 4.51
CA TYR A 115 -0.63 -10.43 5.06
C TYR A 115 -0.48 -10.48 6.58
N SER A 116 0.28 -9.55 7.14
CA SER A 116 0.45 -9.40 8.59
C SER A 116 -0.19 -8.09 9.07
N PRO A 117 -0.92 -8.08 10.19
CA PRO A 117 -1.47 -6.85 10.74
C PRO A 117 -0.35 -5.93 11.22
N LEU A 118 -0.50 -4.63 10.97
CA LEU A 118 0.32 -3.60 11.58
C LEU A 118 -0.43 -3.08 12.82
N ASN A 119 0.18 -3.25 14.00
CA ASN A 119 -0.36 -2.71 15.24
C ASN A 119 -0.04 -1.21 15.30
N ILE A 120 -1.03 -0.38 14.99
CA ILE A 120 -0.82 1.07 14.93
C ILE A 120 -1.79 1.78 15.88
N ASP A 121 -1.38 1.87 17.14
CA ASP A 121 -2.12 2.61 18.17
C ASP A 121 -2.28 4.12 17.80
N ASP A 122 -1.38 4.65 16.96
CA ASP A 122 -1.33 6.08 16.58
C ASP A 122 -2.04 6.45 15.26
N LEU A 123 -2.58 5.49 14.51
CA LEU A 123 -3.31 5.76 13.25
C LEU A 123 -4.83 5.53 13.36
N ASN A 124 -5.30 5.09 14.53
CA ASN A 124 -6.72 5.00 14.84
C ASN A 124 -7.38 6.38 14.70
N GLY A 125 -8.36 6.49 13.80
CA GLY A 125 -9.11 7.73 13.55
C GLY A 125 -8.60 8.58 12.39
N GLN A 126 -7.49 8.24 11.73
CA GLN A 126 -7.15 8.89 10.46
C GLN A 126 -8.05 8.34 9.35
N SER A 127 -9.08 9.13 9.04
CA SER A 127 -9.87 9.00 7.81
C SER A 127 -9.00 9.48 6.66
N TYR A 128 -8.60 8.56 5.80
CA TYR A 128 -8.01 8.92 4.53
C TYR A 128 -9.18 9.08 3.57
N PRO A 129 -9.37 10.28 2.96
CA PRO A 129 -10.50 10.52 2.10
C PRO A 129 -10.47 9.49 0.97
N LEU A 130 -11.46 8.61 0.96
CA LEU A 130 -11.81 7.86 -0.24
C LEU A 130 -12.28 8.91 -1.26
N PRO A 131 -11.82 8.86 -2.51
CA PRO A 131 -12.32 9.78 -3.52
C PRO A 131 -13.83 9.66 -3.61
N ASN A 132 -14.50 10.80 -3.68
CA ASN A 132 -15.92 10.90 -4.02
C ASN A 132 -16.21 10.50 -5.48
N LYS A 133 -15.40 9.66 -6.13
CA LYS A 133 -15.82 9.07 -7.40
C LYS A 133 -16.95 8.10 -7.04
N PRO A 134 -18.17 8.30 -7.56
CA PRO A 134 -19.24 7.36 -7.32
C PRO A 134 -18.71 6.00 -7.77
N LEU A 135 -18.82 4.99 -6.89
CA LEU A 135 -18.86 3.60 -7.31
C LEU A 135 -19.83 3.60 -8.50
N LEU A 136 -19.33 3.42 -9.72
CA LEU A 136 -20.18 3.19 -10.87
C LEU A 136 -20.78 1.80 -10.65
N LEU A 137 -21.80 1.74 -9.79
CA LEU A 137 -22.77 0.67 -9.70
C LEU A 137 -23.53 0.69 -11.03
N GLY A 138 -22.92 0.06 -12.04
CA GLY A 138 -23.50 -0.01 -13.37
C GLY A 138 -22.49 -0.48 -14.41
N LYS A 139 -22.29 -1.79 -14.51
CA LYS A 139 -23.03 -2.64 -15.44
C LYS A 139 -22.84 -4.12 -15.10
#